data_AF-A0A846T0M1-F1
#
_entry.id   AF-A0A846T0M1-F1
#
_cell.length_a   1.000
_cell.length_b   1.000
_cell.length_c   1.000
_cell.angle_alpha   90.00
_cell.angle_beta   90.00
_cell.angle_gamma   90.00
#
_symmetry.space_group_name_H-M   'P 1'
#
loop_
_entity.id
_entity.type
_entity.pdbx_description
1 polymer ?
#
loop_
_entity_poly.entity_id
_entity_poly.type
_entity_poly.pdbx_seq_one_letter_code
_entity_poly.pdbx_strand_id
1 'polypeptide(L)'
;MTTRNLEALFKPDTIALICSGNDAEVNIARNLMSGGFKGPILPVDPDRWALEGALAYRDIASLPLSPTLAIITRPLREAPTLIRQLGERGARAALLISDARAIPMKERGDLFQAILDAAQPYLLRVLGPSSQGISIPSSHLNISLNRQPLIPGEIAFITESGTIGQTVLDMDPDSGFGFSHLIHLGDGLDVDLADVLDYLAGDYRTRAILLYLERIGDARKFMSAARRAARMKPVIVLKPRRHPDEDPGDAVYAAAFRRAGLLRVEDSHELMHMVEVLKAAKRVNNDRLAILSNSSSLSLLATDTLYRFGGRWRNFPKRLSRVWKRWWSQAPSPIRSIWAIKPMPTPTGRPWICCSAIRE
;
A
#
# COMPACT_ATOMS: atom_id res chain seq x y z
N MET A 1 7.86 -9.55 17.52
CA MET A 1 6.72 -10.49 17.53
C MET A 1 6.75 -11.30 16.26
N THR A 2 6.29 -12.55 16.31
CA THR A 2 6.26 -13.49 15.18
C THR A 2 5.09 -13.18 14.25
N THR A 3 5.27 -13.29 12.94
CA THR A 3 4.19 -13.25 11.91
C THR A 3 3.25 -14.46 11.95
N ARG A 4 3.24 -15.20 13.06
CA ARG A 4 2.41 -16.38 13.28
C ARG A 4 0.93 -16.02 13.17
N ASN A 5 0.15 -16.87 12.49
CA ASN A 5 -1.28 -16.71 12.22
C ASN A 5 -1.68 -15.48 11.40
N LEU A 6 -0.73 -14.64 10.96
CA LEU A 6 -1.02 -13.45 10.15
C LEU A 6 -1.64 -13.82 8.80
N GLU A 7 -1.27 -14.98 8.24
CA GLU A 7 -1.86 -15.49 6.99
C GLU A 7 -3.38 -15.66 7.06
N ALA A 8 -3.94 -15.91 8.25
CA ALA A 8 -5.39 -16.07 8.41
C ALA A 8 -6.18 -14.77 8.10
N LEU A 9 -5.54 -13.59 8.15
CA LEU A 9 -6.15 -12.34 7.70
C LEU A 9 -6.25 -12.24 6.18
N PHE A 10 -5.28 -12.83 5.46
CA PHE A 10 -5.12 -12.63 4.02
C PHE A 10 -5.56 -13.84 3.18
N LYS A 11 -5.60 -15.02 3.78
CA LYS A 11 -6.03 -16.28 3.16
C LYS A 11 -6.94 -17.07 4.11
N PRO A 12 -8.11 -16.51 4.50
CA PRO A 12 -9.05 -17.24 5.32
C PRO A 12 -9.76 -18.32 4.51
N ASP A 13 -9.97 -19.48 5.11
CA ASP A 13 -10.77 -20.57 4.54
C ASP A 13 -12.24 -20.46 4.96
N THR A 14 -12.52 -19.84 6.11
CA THR A 14 -13.87 -19.65 6.67
C THR A 14 -13.96 -18.31 7.38
N ILE A 15 -15.02 -17.56 7.11
CA ILE A 15 -15.22 -16.22 7.65
C ILE A 15 -16.47 -16.20 8.52
N ALA A 16 -16.34 -15.77 9.77
CA ALA A 16 -17.48 -15.37 10.60
C ALA A 16 -17.66 -13.85 10.54
N LEU A 17 -18.88 -13.38 10.30
CA LEU A 17 -19.22 -11.96 10.31
C LEU A 17 -20.11 -11.68 11.52
N ILE A 18 -19.54 -11.08 12.57
CA ILE A 18 -20.22 -10.79 13.84
C ILE A 18 -20.92 -9.44 13.73
N CYS A 19 -22.24 -9.50 13.52
CA CYS A 19 -23.06 -8.37 13.14
C CYS A 19 -23.59 -7.57 14.34
N SER A 20 -23.92 -6.31 14.08
CA SER A 20 -24.50 -5.36 15.02
C SER A 20 -25.76 -4.64 14.52
N GLY A 21 -26.26 -4.93 13.32
CA GLY A 21 -27.46 -4.27 12.76
C GLY A 21 -27.20 -3.06 11.86
N ASN A 22 -25.99 -2.88 11.34
CA ASN A 22 -25.57 -1.69 10.58
C ASN A 22 -25.35 -1.96 9.08
N ASP A 23 -25.29 -0.89 8.28
CA ASP A 23 -25.08 -1.00 6.82
C ASP A 23 -23.68 -1.51 6.44
N ALA A 24 -22.69 -1.36 7.32
CA ALA A 24 -21.32 -1.78 7.05
C ALA A 24 -21.23 -3.29 6.86
N GLU A 25 -21.90 -4.08 7.70
CA GLU A 25 -21.90 -5.54 7.55
C GLU A 25 -22.70 -6.03 6.35
N VAL A 26 -23.74 -5.30 5.94
CA VAL A 26 -24.50 -5.60 4.71
C VAL A 26 -23.58 -5.43 3.50
N ASN A 27 -22.81 -4.34 3.45
CA ASN A 27 -21.85 -4.09 2.38
C ASN A 27 -20.72 -5.12 2.36
N ILE A 28 -20.16 -5.48 3.53
CA ILE A 28 -19.13 -6.52 3.64
C ILE A 28 -19.67 -7.88 3.17
N ALA A 29 -20.86 -8.28 3.63
CA ALA A 29 -21.49 -9.52 3.23
C ALA A 29 -21.72 -9.57 1.72
N ARG A 30 -22.28 -8.50 1.14
CA ARG A 30 -22.47 -8.37 -0.30
C ARG A 30 -21.15 -8.47 -1.06
N ASN A 31 -20.11 -7.78 -0.60
CA ASN A 31 -18.80 -7.78 -1.24
C ASN A 31 -18.15 -9.16 -1.24
N LEU A 32 -18.28 -9.93 -0.15
CA LEU A 32 -17.78 -11.29 -0.07
C LEU A 32 -18.58 -12.25 -0.97
N MET A 33 -19.91 -12.16 -0.94
CA MET A 33 -20.79 -13.07 -1.67
C MET A 33 -20.76 -12.80 -3.18
N SER A 34 -20.87 -11.54 -3.60
CA SER A 34 -20.79 -11.15 -5.01
C SER A 34 -19.37 -11.23 -5.56
N GLY A 35 -18.36 -11.08 -4.70
CA GLY A 35 -16.94 -11.13 -5.08
C GLY A 35 -16.45 -12.53 -5.47
N GLY A 36 -17.19 -13.59 -5.12
CA GLY A 36 -16.84 -14.97 -5.44
C GLY A 36 -15.92 -15.64 -4.42
N PHE A 37 -15.95 -15.20 -3.15
CA PHE A 37 -15.22 -15.87 -2.08
C PHE A 37 -15.67 -17.34 -1.99
N LYS A 38 -14.70 -18.26 -1.99
CA LYS A 38 -14.99 -19.70 -2.10
C LYS A 38 -15.26 -20.37 -0.75
N GLY A 39 -14.86 -19.75 0.35
CA GLY A 39 -15.03 -20.29 1.69
C GLY A 39 -16.42 -20.01 2.25
N PRO A 40 -16.85 -20.72 3.32
CA PRO A 40 -18.10 -20.44 3.99
C PRO A 40 -18.07 -19.05 4.65
N ILE A 41 -19.17 -18.31 4.47
CA ILE A 41 -19.42 -17.02 5.12
C ILE A 41 -20.53 -17.27 6.14
N LEU A 42 -20.24 -17.00 7.42
CA LEU A 42 -21.10 -17.34 8.55
C LEU A 42 -21.50 -16.04 9.30
N PRO A 43 -22.58 -15.36 8.89
CA PRO A 43 -23.11 -14.24 9.63
C PRO A 43 -23.57 -14.67 11.02
N VAL A 44 -23.23 -13.89 12.05
CA VAL A 44 -23.71 -14.08 13.42
C VAL A 44 -24.49 -12.84 13.82
N ASP A 45 -25.80 -13.01 13.94
CA ASP A 45 -26.75 -11.98 14.27
C ASP A 45 -27.91 -12.59 15.08
N PRO A 46 -28.20 -12.11 16.30
CA PRO A 46 -29.28 -12.66 17.11
C PRO A 46 -30.68 -12.30 16.59
N ASP A 47 -30.83 -11.23 15.81
CA ASP A 47 -32.11 -10.65 15.40
C ASP A 47 -32.47 -11.00 13.95
N ARG A 48 -31.47 -11.27 13.10
CA ARG A 48 -31.68 -11.66 11.69
C ARG A 48 -31.61 -13.16 11.47
N TRP A 49 -32.48 -13.66 10.60
CA TRP A 49 -32.46 -15.05 10.14
C TRP A 49 -31.54 -15.27 8.93
N ALA A 50 -31.30 -14.23 8.13
CA ALA A 50 -30.41 -14.25 6.97
C ALA A 50 -29.80 -12.88 6.68
N LEU A 51 -28.63 -12.87 6.03
CA LEU A 51 -27.91 -11.70 5.57
C LEU A 51 -27.41 -11.95 4.14
N GLU A 52 -27.84 -11.12 3.17
CA GLU A 52 -27.48 -11.21 1.74
C GLU A 52 -27.62 -12.63 1.15
N GLY A 53 -28.58 -13.43 1.65
CA GLY A 53 -28.86 -14.79 1.19
C GLY A 53 -28.17 -15.92 1.96
N ALA A 54 -27.26 -15.60 2.89
CA ALA A 54 -26.69 -16.58 3.82
C ALA A 54 -27.50 -16.67 5.12
N LEU A 55 -27.63 -17.87 5.68
CA LEU A 55 -28.26 -18.08 6.99
C LEU A 55 -27.41 -17.42 8.08
N ALA A 56 -28.08 -16.64 8.93
CA ALA A 56 -27.45 -16.02 10.09
C ALA A 56 -27.61 -16.92 11.32
N TYR A 57 -26.57 -16.97 12.14
CA TYR A 57 -26.51 -17.75 13.37
C TYR A 57 -26.72 -16.84 14.58
N ARG A 58 -27.44 -17.32 15.59
CA ARG A 58 -27.80 -16.51 16.75
C ARG A 58 -26.59 -16.09 17.60
N ASP A 59 -25.58 -16.96 17.67
CA ASP A 59 -24.37 -16.74 18.46
C ASP A 59 -23.16 -17.50 17.87
N ILE A 60 -21.97 -17.19 18.38
CA ILE A 60 -20.69 -17.80 17.96
C ILE A 60 -20.66 -19.30 18.27
N ALA A 61 -21.34 -19.76 19.33
CA ALA A 61 -21.40 -21.16 19.70
C ALA A 61 -22.27 -21.99 18.74
N SER A 62 -23.21 -21.36 18.05
CA SER A 62 -24.09 -21.99 17.07
C SER A 62 -23.44 -22.16 15.69
N LEU A 63 -22.21 -21.64 15.49
CA LEU A 63 -21.49 -21.76 14.23
C LEU A 63 -21.18 -23.24 13.92
N PRO A 64 -21.50 -23.73 12.69
CA PRO A 64 -21.29 -25.12 12.31
C PRO A 64 -19.82 -25.43 12.00
N LEU A 65 -19.03 -24.40 11.71
CA LEU A 65 -17.61 -24.50 11.38
C LEU A 65 -16.82 -23.50 12.23
N SER A 66 -15.57 -23.85 12.54
CA SER A 66 -14.62 -22.94 13.17
C SER A 66 -14.16 -21.87 12.17
N PRO A 67 -14.42 -20.58 12.41
CA PRO A 67 -13.97 -19.54 11.50
C PRO A 67 -12.46 -19.36 11.61
N THR A 68 -11.75 -19.25 10.48
CA THR A 68 -10.32 -18.89 10.49
C THR A 68 -10.14 -17.39 10.75
N LEU A 69 -11.06 -16.59 10.18
CA LEU A 69 -11.12 -15.14 10.32
C LEU A 69 -12.49 -14.73 10.84
N ALA A 70 -12.52 -13.84 11.83
CA ALA A 70 -13.74 -13.19 12.29
C ALA A 70 -13.72 -11.70 11.95
N ILE A 71 -14.83 -11.18 11.45
CA ILE A 71 -15.02 -9.75 11.17
C ILE A 71 -16.02 -9.25 12.21
N ILE A 72 -15.64 -8.24 12.98
CA ILE A 72 -16.46 -7.73 14.09
C ILE A 72 -16.88 -6.30 13.76
N THR A 73 -18.18 -6.10 13.59
CA THR A 73 -18.81 -4.78 13.41
C THR A 73 -19.49 -4.28 14.69
N ARG A 74 -19.56 -5.12 15.73
CA ARG A 74 -20.12 -4.81 17.05
C ARG A 74 -19.27 -3.77 17.81
N PRO A 75 -19.88 -3.00 18.73
CA PRO A 75 -19.18 -1.99 19.53
C PRO A 75 -17.89 -2.52 20.15
N LEU A 76 -16.84 -1.70 20.12
CA LEU A 76 -15.49 -2.13 20.51
C LEU A 76 -15.40 -2.61 21.96
N ARG A 77 -16.31 -2.14 22.83
CA ARG A 77 -16.43 -2.59 24.24
C ARG A 77 -16.76 -4.07 24.38
N GLU A 78 -17.41 -4.66 23.38
CA GLU A 78 -17.76 -6.08 23.35
C GLU A 78 -16.62 -6.95 22.79
N ALA A 79 -15.63 -6.34 22.13
CA ALA A 79 -14.57 -7.05 21.42
C ALA A 79 -13.77 -8.03 22.31
N PRO A 80 -13.38 -7.73 23.57
CA PRO A 80 -12.66 -8.70 24.41
C PRO A 80 -13.44 -10.01 24.59
N THR A 81 -14.75 -9.91 24.88
CA THR A 81 -15.61 -11.08 25.09
C THR A 81 -15.78 -11.88 23.79
N LEU A 82 -16.01 -11.20 22.67
CA LEU A 82 -16.18 -11.83 21.36
C LEU A 82 -14.89 -12.52 20.91
N ILE A 83 -13.73 -11.86 21.08
CA ILE A 83 -12.42 -12.42 20.73
C ILE A 83 -12.13 -13.67 21.54
N ARG A 84 -12.45 -13.68 22.84
CA ARG A 84 -12.30 -14.89 23.67
C ARG A 84 -13.16 -16.04 23.13
N GLN A 85 -14.44 -15.79 22.84
CA GLN A 85 -15.35 -16.82 22.30
C GLN A 85 -14.89 -17.35 20.94
N LEU A 86 -14.41 -16.45 20.07
CA LEU A 86 -13.86 -16.81 18.76
C LEU A 86 -12.56 -17.61 18.89
N GLY A 87 -11.69 -17.22 19.82
CA GLY A 87 -10.45 -17.94 20.14
C GLY A 87 -10.73 -19.36 20.67
N GLU A 88 -11.70 -19.52 21.56
CA GLU A 88 -12.18 -20.83 22.05
C GLU A 88 -12.72 -21.70 20.90
N ARG A 89 -13.34 -21.08 19.89
CA ARG A 89 -13.80 -21.76 18.66
C ARG A 89 -12.71 -22.03 17.64
N GLY A 90 -11.47 -21.59 17.88
CA GLY A 90 -10.32 -21.86 17.02
C GLY A 90 -9.99 -20.77 16.01
N ALA A 91 -10.59 -19.59 16.13
CA ALA A 91 -10.24 -18.45 15.27
C ALA A 91 -8.77 -18.06 15.40
N ARG A 92 -8.17 -17.70 14.26
CA ARG A 92 -6.74 -17.34 14.16
C ARG A 92 -6.54 -15.86 13.95
N ALA A 93 -7.53 -15.18 13.39
CA ALA A 93 -7.52 -13.75 13.18
C ALA A 93 -8.88 -13.10 13.44
N ALA A 94 -8.86 -11.84 13.86
CA ALA A 94 -10.03 -10.97 13.93
C ALA A 94 -9.75 -9.62 13.26
N LEU A 95 -10.76 -9.09 12.59
CA LEU A 95 -10.78 -7.75 12.00
C LEU A 95 -11.82 -6.90 12.72
N LEU A 96 -11.38 -5.80 13.32
CA LEU A 96 -12.22 -4.86 14.06
C LEU A 96 -12.52 -3.64 13.19
N ILE A 97 -13.78 -3.50 12.77
CA ILE A 97 -14.23 -2.39 11.90
C ILE A 97 -14.57 -1.15 12.73
N SER A 98 -15.13 -1.33 13.92
CA SER A 98 -15.65 -0.24 14.74
C SER A 98 -14.58 0.77 15.13
N ASP A 99 -14.95 2.04 15.10
CA ASP A 99 -14.08 3.19 15.36
C ASP A 99 -13.79 3.38 16.85
N ALA A 100 -12.53 3.61 17.20
CA ALA A 100 -12.11 3.89 18.57
C ALA A 100 -12.17 5.38 18.98
N ARG A 101 -12.39 6.31 18.03
CA ARG A 101 -12.35 7.77 18.26
C ARG A 101 -13.38 8.26 19.25
N ALA A 102 -14.56 7.65 19.28
CA ALA A 102 -15.63 7.99 20.22
C ALA A 102 -15.32 7.57 21.68
N ILE A 103 -14.31 6.73 21.89
CA ILE A 103 -13.92 6.25 23.22
C ILE A 103 -12.92 7.24 23.85
N PRO A 104 -13.16 7.68 25.11
CA PRO A 104 -12.23 8.55 25.82
C PRO A 104 -10.81 7.98 25.86
N MET A 105 -9.81 8.83 25.67
CA MET A 105 -8.41 8.38 25.52
C MET A 105 -7.92 7.53 26.71
N LYS A 106 -8.33 7.88 27.93
CA LYS A 106 -7.95 7.16 29.16
C LYS A 106 -8.48 5.72 29.17
N GLU A 107 -9.71 5.53 28.68
CA GLU A 107 -10.38 4.22 28.64
C GLU A 107 -9.94 3.39 27.43
N ARG A 108 -9.53 4.05 26.34
CA ARG A 108 -9.08 3.38 25.12
C ARG A 108 -7.88 2.46 25.38
N GLY A 109 -6.92 2.89 26.19
CA GLY A 109 -5.75 2.10 26.55
C GLY A 109 -6.11 0.80 27.26
N ASP A 110 -6.97 0.89 28.28
CA ASP A 110 -7.42 -0.28 29.06
C ASP A 110 -8.22 -1.25 28.19
N LEU A 111 -9.10 -0.73 27.32
CA LEU A 111 -9.86 -1.56 26.38
C LEU A 111 -8.94 -2.26 25.36
N PHE A 112 -7.95 -1.55 24.82
CA PHE A 112 -6.99 -2.10 23.88
C PHE A 112 -6.18 -3.23 24.52
N GLN A 113 -5.74 -3.03 25.77
CA GLN A 113 -5.04 -4.06 26.52
C GLN A 113 -5.95 -5.27 26.78
N ALA A 114 -7.21 -5.06 27.18
CA ALA A 114 -8.16 -6.15 27.38
C ALA A 114 -8.43 -6.97 26.10
N ILE A 115 -8.45 -6.31 24.93
CA ILE A 115 -8.55 -6.99 23.63
C ILE A 115 -7.32 -7.88 23.38
N LEU A 116 -6.11 -7.35 23.63
CA LEU A 116 -4.87 -8.10 23.46
C LEU A 116 -4.78 -9.29 24.43
N ASP A 117 -5.16 -9.08 25.68
CA ASP A 117 -5.17 -10.11 26.72
C ASP A 117 -6.16 -11.23 26.38
N ALA A 118 -7.32 -10.91 25.79
CA ALA A 118 -8.27 -11.91 25.32
C ALA A 118 -7.77 -12.71 24.11
N ALA A 119 -6.96 -12.10 23.24
CA ALA A 119 -6.43 -12.74 22.04
C ALA A 119 -5.21 -13.63 22.32
N GLN A 120 -4.39 -13.27 23.31
CA GLN A 120 -3.09 -13.87 23.59
C GLN A 120 -3.13 -15.39 23.84
N PRO A 121 -4.05 -15.96 24.66
CA PRO A 121 -4.09 -17.40 24.93
C PRO A 121 -4.31 -18.26 23.69
N TYR A 122 -4.95 -17.70 22.66
CA TYR A 122 -5.31 -18.39 21.43
C TYR A 122 -4.35 -18.11 20.27
N LEU A 123 -3.33 -17.26 20.51
CA LEU A 123 -2.45 -16.72 19.47
C LEU A 123 -3.24 -16.08 18.32
N LEU A 124 -4.38 -15.48 18.65
CA LEU A 124 -5.26 -14.83 17.68
C LEU A 124 -4.68 -13.45 17.33
N ARG A 125 -4.58 -13.14 16.03
CA ARG A 125 -4.10 -11.84 15.56
C ARG A 125 -5.25 -10.87 15.34
N VAL A 126 -5.09 -9.61 15.75
CA VAL A 126 -6.14 -8.59 15.65
C VAL A 126 -5.71 -7.45 14.71
N LEU A 127 -6.47 -7.23 13.65
CA LEU A 127 -6.33 -6.07 12.78
C LEU A 127 -7.41 -5.02 13.10
N GLY A 128 -7.02 -3.74 13.08
CA GLY A 128 -7.84 -2.63 13.54
C GLY A 128 -7.46 -2.21 14.98
N PRO A 129 -8.38 -1.60 15.76
CA PRO A 129 -9.73 -1.15 15.37
C PRO A 129 -9.70 -0.05 14.31
N SER A 130 -10.87 0.50 13.98
CA SER A 130 -11.02 1.58 13.00
C SER A 130 -10.54 1.20 11.59
N SER A 131 -10.50 -0.09 11.26
CA SER A 131 -10.12 -0.56 9.92
C SER A 131 -11.30 -0.46 8.96
N GLN A 132 -11.06 -0.02 7.73
CA GLN A 132 -12.03 -0.11 6.63
C GLN A 132 -11.95 -1.44 5.87
N GLY A 133 -11.11 -2.36 6.35
CA GLY A 133 -11.03 -3.74 5.89
C GLY A 133 -9.86 -4.08 4.98
N ILE A 134 -9.97 -5.26 4.38
CA ILE A 134 -8.95 -5.85 3.51
C ILE A 134 -9.61 -6.33 2.22
N SER A 135 -8.93 -6.11 1.10
CA SER A 135 -9.35 -6.67 -0.18
C SER A 135 -8.18 -7.24 -0.95
N ILE A 136 -8.36 -8.46 -1.47
CA ILE A 136 -7.37 -9.26 -2.18
C ILE A 136 -8.07 -9.86 -3.40
N PRO A 137 -7.98 -9.22 -4.58
CA PRO A 137 -8.74 -9.65 -5.76
C PRO A 137 -8.43 -11.08 -6.19
N SER A 138 -7.17 -11.49 -6.05
CA SER A 138 -6.69 -12.80 -6.49
C SER A 138 -7.21 -14.00 -5.68
N SER A 139 -7.79 -13.76 -4.50
CA SER A 139 -8.48 -14.75 -3.67
C SER A 139 -9.97 -14.47 -3.53
N HIS A 140 -10.50 -13.49 -4.29
CA HIS A 140 -11.90 -13.04 -4.18
C HIS A 140 -12.28 -12.61 -2.75
N LEU A 141 -11.29 -12.22 -1.95
CA LEU A 141 -11.51 -11.75 -0.59
C LEU A 141 -11.76 -10.25 -0.64
N ASN A 142 -13.00 -9.82 -0.43
CA ASN A 142 -13.33 -8.40 -0.32
C ASN A 142 -14.10 -8.11 0.97
N ILE A 143 -13.35 -7.77 2.02
CA ILE A 143 -13.86 -7.42 3.35
C ILE A 143 -13.82 -5.90 3.54
N SER A 144 -13.95 -5.11 2.47
CA SER A 144 -13.89 -3.66 2.58
C SER A 144 -15.28 -3.03 2.72
N LEU A 145 -15.29 -1.83 3.28
CA LEU A 145 -16.46 -0.93 3.27
C LEU A 145 -16.65 -0.24 1.90
N ASN A 146 -15.75 -0.47 0.95
CA ASN A 146 -15.76 0.15 -0.36
C ASN A 146 -16.85 -0.49 -1.22
N ARG A 147 -17.54 0.32 -2.04
CA ARG A 147 -18.63 -0.17 -2.90
C ARG A 147 -18.15 -0.77 -4.21
N GLN A 148 -16.91 -0.47 -4.62
CA GLN A 148 -16.35 -0.89 -5.90
C GLN A 148 -15.37 -2.04 -5.73
N PRO A 149 -15.44 -3.09 -6.57
CA PRO A 149 -14.46 -4.14 -6.57
C PRO A 149 -13.12 -3.61 -7.09
N LEU A 150 -12.03 -4.14 -6.53
CA LEU A 150 -10.70 -3.80 -6.99
C LEU A 150 -10.37 -4.55 -8.29
N ILE A 151 -9.77 -3.82 -9.22
CA ILE A 151 -9.19 -4.40 -10.43
C ILE A 151 -7.98 -5.25 -10.01
N PRO A 152 -7.91 -6.55 -10.36
CA PRO A 152 -6.75 -7.38 -10.05
C PRO A 152 -5.46 -6.85 -10.68
N GLY A 153 -4.36 -6.91 -9.93
CA GLY A 153 -3.03 -6.58 -10.43
C GLY A 153 -1.92 -6.91 -9.44
N GLU A 154 -0.80 -6.20 -9.55
CA GLU A 154 0.45 -6.56 -8.86
C GLU A 154 0.87 -5.55 -7.79
N ILE A 155 0.05 -4.55 -7.48
CA ILE A 155 0.41 -3.49 -6.53
C ILE A 155 -0.29 -3.74 -5.19
N ALA A 156 0.44 -3.68 -4.09
CA ALA A 156 -0.17 -3.68 -2.77
C ALA A 156 -0.27 -2.24 -2.29
N PHE A 157 -1.43 -1.84 -1.77
CA PHE A 157 -1.61 -0.56 -1.11
C PHE A 157 -1.96 -0.76 0.35
N ILE A 158 -1.17 -0.15 1.23
CA ILE A 158 -1.42 -0.14 2.68
C ILE A 158 -1.69 1.29 3.10
N THR A 159 -2.80 1.53 3.80
CA THR A 159 -3.18 2.87 4.23
C THR A 159 -3.73 2.88 5.66
N GLU A 160 -3.38 3.91 6.41
CA GLU A 160 -4.01 4.25 7.69
C GLU A 160 -5.23 5.17 7.50
N SER A 161 -5.32 5.85 6.34
CA SER A 161 -6.42 6.77 6.03
C SER A 161 -7.41 6.12 5.06
N GLY A 162 -8.68 6.13 5.47
CA GLY A 162 -9.79 5.70 4.63
C GLY A 162 -9.99 6.59 3.41
N THR A 163 -9.88 7.90 3.57
CA THR A 163 -10.05 8.88 2.48
C THR A 163 -9.00 8.69 1.40
N ILE A 164 -7.71 8.55 1.78
CA ILE A 164 -6.64 8.29 0.81
C ILE A 164 -6.85 6.92 0.13
N GLY A 165 -7.31 5.92 0.90
CA GLY A 165 -7.75 4.64 0.34
C GLY A 165 -8.77 4.80 -0.78
N GLN A 166 -9.84 5.54 -0.51
CA GLN A 166 -10.90 5.81 -1.48
C GLN A 166 -10.41 6.64 -2.67
N THR A 167 -9.61 7.68 -2.46
CA THR A 167 -9.04 8.48 -3.56
C THR A 167 -8.22 7.63 -4.52
N VAL A 168 -7.47 6.67 -4.01
CA VAL A 168 -6.68 5.74 -4.83
C VAL A 168 -7.58 4.73 -5.57
N LEU A 169 -8.77 4.42 -5.03
CA LEU A 169 -9.77 3.59 -5.70
C LEU A 169 -10.57 4.33 -6.78
N ASP A 170 -10.84 5.62 -6.57
CA ASP A 170 -11.62 6.45 -7.51
C ASP A 170 -10.82 6.86 -8.76
N MET A 171 -9.57 6.40 -8.85
CA MET A 171 -8.72 6.62 -10.00
C MET A 171 -9.22 5.89 -11.23
N ASP A 172 -8.95 6.50 -12.39
CA ASP A 172 -9.36 5.99 -13.69
C ASP A 172 -8.92 4.52 -13.90
N PRO A 173 -9.87 3.59 -14.08
CA PRO A 173 -9.59 2.20 -14.45
C PRO A 173 -8.68 2.05 -15.67
N ASP A 174 -8.77 2.98 -16.63
CA ASP A 174 -8.02 2.93 -17.89
C ASP A 174 -6.53 3.24 -17.72
N SER A 175 -6.12 3.71 -16.54
CA SER A 175 -4.70 3.82 -16.17
C SER A 175 -3.99 2.45 -16.12
N GLY A 176 -4.73 1.32 -16.25
CA GLY A 176 -4.22 -0.05 -16.18
C GLY A 176 -3.78 -0.46 -14.78
N PHE A 177 -4.28 0.25 -13.78
CA PHE A 177 -3.95 0.10 -12.37
C PHE A 177 -4.70 -1.08 -11.77
N GLY A 178 -3.97 -1.99 -11.13
CA GLY A 178 -4.56 -3.16 -10.50
C GLY A 178 -3.84 -3.51 -9.22
N PHE A 179 -4.60 -4.06 -8.28
CA PHE A 179 -4.16 -4.34 -6.93
C PHE A 179 -4.01 -5.84 -6.69
N SER A 180 -2.92 -6.18 -6.04
CA SER A 180 -2.75 -7.46 -5.36
C SER A 180 -3.45 -7.44 -4.01
N HIS A 181 -3.31 -6.34 -3.26
CA HIS A 181 -3.83 -6.16 -1.91
C HIS A 181 -4.20 -4.69 -1.69
N LEU A 182 -5.33 -4.43 -1.03
CA LEU A 182 -5.66 -3.17 -0.39
C LEU A 182 -5.90 -3.45 1.09
N ILE A 183 -5.12 -2.83 1.96
CA ILE A 183 -5.15 -3.12 3.41
C ILE A 183 -5.28 -1.80 4.17
N HIS A 184 -6.41 -1.65 4.87
CA HIS A 184 -6.61 -0.56 5.82
C HIS A 184 -6.19 -1.02 7.21
N LEU A 185 -5.11 -0.45 7.75
CA LEU A 185 -4.57 -0.89 9.04
C LEU A 185 -5.45 -0.46 10.22
N GLY A 186 -6.13 0.68 10.10
CA GLY A 186 -6.78 1.34 11.22
C GLY A 186 -5.75 1.77 12.27
N ASP A 187 -6.08 1.59 13.55
CA ASP A 187 -5.23 2.05 14.66
C ASP A 187 -3.99 1.17 14.92
N GLY A 188 -3.92 -0.02 14.30
CA GLY A 188 -2.78 -0.94 14.40
C GLY A 188 -2.54 -1.49 15.79
N LEU A 189 -3.58 -2.02 16.44
CA LEU A 189 -3.54 -2.51 17.83
C LEU A 189 -2.56 -3.67 18.05
N ASP A 190 -2.64 -4.71 17.22
CA ASP A 190 -1.73 -5.86 17.24
C ASP A 190 -1.00 -5.98 15.90
N VAL A 191 -1.77 -6.16 14.83
CA VAL A 191 -1.22 -6.19 13.47
C VAL A 191 -0.93 -4.76 13.03
N ASP A 192 0.36 -4.47 12.87
CA ASP A 192 0.86 -3.17 12.46
C ASP A 192 1.41 -3.19 11.02
N LEU A 193 1.82 -2.01 10.55
CA LEU A 193 2.45 -1.83 9.24
C LEU A 193 3.65 -2.75 9.01
N ALA A 194 4.43 -3.03 10.05
CA ALA A 194 5.63 -3.84 9.91
C ALA A 194 5.29 -5.32 9.64
N ASP A 195 4.27 -5.85 10.30
CA ASP A 195 3.78 -7.22 10.03
C ASP A 195 3.29 -7.37 8.60
N VAL A 196 2.50 -6.41 8.11
CA VAL A 196 1.97 -6.44 6.75
C VAL A 196 3.08 -6.28 5.71
N LEU A 197 4.05 -5.40 5.96
CA LEU A 197 5.23 -5.27 5.10
C LEU A 197 6.03 -6.57 5.02
N ASP A 198 6.20 -7.26 6.15
CA ASP A 198 6.92 -8.52 6.19
C ASP A 198 6.18 -9.64 5.44
N TYR A 199 4.84 -9.71 5.57
CA TYR A 199 4.01 -10.60 4.78
C TYR A 199 4.14 -10.31 3.27
N LEU A 200 3.92 -9.05 2.87
CA LEU A 200 3.95 -8.65 1.48
C LEU A 200 5.35 -8.76 0.87
N ALA A 201 6.43 -8.65 1.65
CA ALA A 201 7.78 -8.87 1.15
C ALA A 201 7.98 -10.29 0.59
N GLY A 202 7.31 -11.29 1.17
CA GLY A 202 7.34 -12.68 0.73
C GLY A 202 6.31 -13.04 -0.34
N ASP A 203 5.27 -12.23 -0.54
CA ASP A 203 4.25 -12.50 -1.55
C ASP A 203 4.79 -12.30 -2.97
N TYR A 204 4.58 -13.29 -3.83
CA TYR A 204 5.08 -13.27 -5.21
C TYR A 204 4.13 -12.53 -6.16
N ARG A 205 2.86 -12.32 -5.77
CA ARG A 205 1.86 -11.60 -6.58
C ARG A 205 2.04 -10.10 -6.49
N THR A 206 2.52 -9.59 -5.35
CA THR A 206 2.88 -8.19 -5.16
C THR A 206 4.25 -7.86 -5.77
N ARG A 207 4.31 -7.00 -6.80
CA ARG A 207 5.55 -6.47 -7.38
C ARG A 207 6.00 -5.14 -6.80
N ALA A 208 5.09 -4.35 -6.24
CA ALA A 208 5.41 -3.08 -5.60
C ALA A 208 4.44 -2.81 -4.45
N ILE A 209 4.90 -2.05 -3.46
CA ILE A 209 4.11 -1.67 -2.30
C ILE A 209 4.01 -0.14 -2.24
N LEU A 210 2.78 0.35 -2.24
CA LEU A 210 2.45 1.74 -1.93
C LEU A 210 2.03 1.82 -0.46
N LEU A 211 2.52 2.83 0.24
CA LEU A 211 2.24 3.05 1.65
C LEU A 211 1.74 4.47 1.85
N TYR A 212 0.59 4.60 2.50
CA TYR A 212 0.21 5.82 3.20
C TYR A 212 0.32 5.56 4.70
N LEU A 213 1.23 6.26 5.38
CA LEU A 213 1.37 6.16 6.83
C LEU A 213 1.41 7.54 7.46
N GLU A 214 0.79 7.69 8.61
CA GLU A 214 0.82 8.91 9.43
C GLU A 214 1.77 8.75 10.61
N ARG A 215 1.86 7.54 11.17
CA ARG A 215 2.62 7.21 12.37
C ARG A 215 3.43 5.92 12.19
N ILE A 216 4.55 5.83 12.90
CA ILE A 216 5.27 4.56 13.11
C ILE A 216 5.22 4.25 14.61
N GLY A 217 4.63 3.11 14.98
CA GLY A 217 4.60 2.61 16.35
C GLY A 217 5.97 2.09 16.78
N ASP A 218 6.26 0.82 16.45
CA ASP A 218 7.58 0.22 16.72
C ASP A 218 8.57 0.51 15.57
N ALA A 219 9.43 1.50 15.79
CA ALA A 219 10.44 1.91 14.82
C ALA A 219 11.45 0.79 14.49
N ARG A 220 11.81 -0.10 15.43
CA ARG A 220 12.78 -1.16 15.18
C ARG A 220 12.16 -2.24 14.30
N LYS A 221 10.94 -2.66 14.64
CA LYS A 221 10.16 -3.63 13.87
C LYS A 221 9.90 -3.11 12.46
N PHE A 222 9.46 -1.85 12.33
CA PHE A 222 9.28 -1.19 11.04
C PHE A 222 10.57 -1.18 10.21
N MET A 223 11.69 -0.71 10.76
CA MET A 223 12.95 -0.63 10.02
C MET A 223 13.47 -2.00 9.57
N SER A 224 13.17 -3.06 10.31
CA SER A 224 13.49 -4.43 9.91
C SER A 224 12.63 -4.89 8.72
N ALA A 225 11.31 -4.79 8.85
CA ALA A 225 10.35 -5.20 7.82
C ALA A 225 10.51 -4.37 6.53
N ALA A 226 10.65 -3.05 6.68
CA ALA A 226 10.79 -2.12 5.56
C ALA A 226 12.07 -2.39 4.75
N ARG A 227 13.20 -2.71 5.41
CA ARG A 227 14.43 -3.12 4.71
C ARG A 227 14.26 -4.44 3.96
N ARG A 228 13.56 -5.41 4.56
CA ARG A 228 13.28 -6.69 3.90
C ARG A 228 12.41 -6.49 2.66
N ALA A 229 11.33 -5.71 2.78
CA ALA A 229 10.45 -5.36 1.68
C ALA A 229 11.21 -4.63 0.55
N ALA A 230 11.92 -3.56 0.87
CA ALA A 230 12.64 -2.72 -0.10
C ALA A 230 13.76 -3.46 -0.87
N ARG A 231 14.36 -4.50 -0.27
CA ARG A 231 15.34 -5.36 -0.97
C ARG A 231 14.69 -6.21 -2.06
N MET A 232 13.46 -6.65 -1.82
CA MET A 232 12.74 -7.54 -2.73
C MET A 232 12.01 -6.73 -3.81
N LYS A 233 11.30 -5.67 -3.41
CA LYS A 233 10.39 -4.91 -4.25
C LYS A 233 10.40 -3.42 -3.92
N PRO A 234 10.09 -2.55 -4.90
CA PRO A 234 9.96 -1.12 -4.64
C PRO A 234 8.89 -0.83 -3.59
N VAL A 235 9.22 0.02 -2.63
CA VAL A 235 8.30 0.49 -1.60
C VAL A 235 8.25 2.02 -1.69
N ILE A 236 7.05 2.54 -1.97
CA ILE A 236 6.80 3.96 -2.16
C ILE A 236 5.93 4.46 -1.02
N VAL A 237 6.33 5.58 -0.42
CA VAL A 237 5.74 6.11 0.81
C VAL A 237 5.22 7.50 0.58
N LEU A 238 3.92 7.69 0.80
CA LEU A 238 3.32 8.98 1.04
C LEU A 238 3.19 9.18 2.56
N LYS A 239 4.01 10.07 3.11
CA LYS A 239 3.97 10.48 4.52
C LYS A 239 3.74 11.99 4.56
N PRO A 240 2.58 12.47 5.03
CA PRO A 240 2.34 13.90 5.16
C PRO A 240 3.37 14.52 6.10
N ARG A 241 3.92 15.67 5.66
CA ARG A 241 4.73 16.55 6.49
C ARG A 241 3.78 17.33 7.39
N ARG A 242 3.96 17.27 8.71
CA ARG A 242 3.36 18.29 9.58
C ARG A 242 4.18 19.57 9.40
N HIS A 243 3.60 20.75 9.65
CA HIS A 243 4.28 22.01 9.39
C HIS A 243 5.71 22.03 10.01
N PRO A 244 6.71 22.66 9.37
CA PRO A 244 8.12 22.57 9.78
C PRO A 244 8.39 22.91 11.25
N ASP A 245 7.55 23.76 11.84
CA ASP A 245 7.65 24.18 13.24
C ASP A 245 7.04 23.16 14.24
N GLU A 246 6.30 22.16 13.76
CA GLU A 246 5.56 21.19 14.58
C GLU A 246 6.14 19.77 14.60
N ASP A 247 7.06 19.41 13.68
CA ASP A 247 7.62 18.05 13.62
C ASP A 247 9.13 18.03 13.29
N PRO A 248 10.01 18.24 14.30
CA PRO A 248 11.44 18.00 14.17
C PRO A 248 11.80 16.55 13.78
N GLY A 249 10.82 15.62 13.79
CA GLY A 249 10.96 14.24 13.38
C GLY A 249 10.94 14.00 11.86
N ASP A 250 10.54 14.96 11.02
CA ASP A 250 10.44 14.71 9.56
C ASP A 250 11.79 14.35 8.93
N ALA A 251 12.87 15.02 9.34
CA ALA A 251 14.23 14.70 8.91
C ALA A 251 14.64 13.26 9.34
N VAL A 252 14.17 12.81 10.50
CA VAL A 252 14.38 11.45 11.00
C VAL A 252 13.62 10.44 10.14
N TYR A 253 12.36 10.71 9.80
CA TYR A 253 11.59 9.89 8.86
C TYR A 253 12.26 9.81 7.49
N ALA A 254 12.68 10.94 6.92
CA ALA A 254 13.37 10.98 5.64
C ALA A 254 14.68 10.16 5.66
N ALA A 255 15.47 10.31 6.72
CA ALA A 255 16.69 9.52 6.91
C ALA A 255 16.40 8.02 7.10
N ALA A 256 15.34 7.68 7.83
CA ALA A 256 14.90 6.31 8.06
C ALA A 256 14.44 5.65 6.76
N PHE A 257 13.56 6.31 5.98
CA PHE A 257 13.10 5.83 4.68
C PHE A 257 14.26 5.61 3.73
N ARG A 258 15.17 6.60 3.60
CA ARG A 258 16.37 6.46 2.78
C ARG A 258 17.26 5.30 3.23
N ARG A 259 17.45 5.13 4.55
CA ARG A 259 18.26 4.03 5.12
C ARG A 259 17.61 2.66 4.93
N ALA A 260 16.29 2.60 4.90
CA ALA A 260 15.55 1.37 4.66
C ALA A 260 15.35 1.06 3.17
N GLY A 261 15.56 2.04 2.27
CA GLY A 261 15.43 1.88 0.82
C GLY A 261 14.03 2.20 0.28
N LEU A 262 13.25 3.00 1.01
CA LEU A 262 11.90 3.42 0.64
C LEU A 262 11.99 4.74 -0.13
N LEU A 263 11.19 4.85 -1.19
CA LEU A 263 11.05 6.08 -1.96
C LEU A 263 9.90 6.90 -1.34
N ARG A 264 10.21 8.03 -0.71
CA ARG A 264 9.19 8.97 -0.26
C ARG A 264 8.73 9.83 -1.44
N VAL A 265 7.43 10.00 -1.57
CA VAL A 265 6.76 10.96 -2.48
C VAL A 265 6.07 12.05 -1.65
N GLU A 266 5.83 13.20 -2.28
CA GLU A 266 5.32 14.38 -1.58
C GLU A 266 3.79 14.47 -1.56
N ASP A 267 3.12 13.95 -2.59
CA ASP A 267 1.66 14.01 -2.70
C ASP A 267 1.07 12.74 -3.34
N SER A 268 -0.27 12.69 -3.39
CA SER A 268 -1.00 11.58 -3.99
C SER A 268 -0.78 11.48 -5.49
N HIS A 269 -0.57 12.58 -6.22
CA HIS A 269 -0.31 12.53 -7.66
C HIS A 269 1.05 11.90 -7.96
N GLU A 270 2.09 12.22 -7.19
CA GLU A 270 3.40 11.56 -7.30
C GLU A 270 3.30 10.07 -6.95
N LEU A 271 2.54 9.70 -5.92
CA LEU A 271 2.29 8.30 -5.57
C LEU A 271 1.69 7.55 -6.77
N MET A 272 0.74 8.18 -7.46
CA MET A 272 0.07 7.65 -8.65
C MET A 272 1.03 7.55 -9.85
N HIS A 273 1.78 8.60 -10.17
CA HIS A 273 2.75 8.56 -11.27
C HIS A 273 3.80 7.46 -11.05
N MET A 274 4.14 7.16 -9.81
CA MET A 274 5.11 6.11 -9.52
C MET A 274 4.60 4.71 -9.90
N VAL A 275 3.28 4.50 -9.93
CA VAL A 275 2.69 3.29 -10.47
C VAL A 275 2.99 3.13 -11.97
N GLU A 276 2.85 4.20 -12.75
CA GLU A 276 3.15 4.18 -14.18
C GLU A 276 4.63 3.91 -14.43
N VAL A 277 5.50 4.55 -13.64
CA VAL A 277 6.94 4.30 -13.66
C VAL A 277 7.24 2.83 -13.37
N LEU A 278 6.59 2.23 -12.37
CA LEU A 278 6.81 0.82 -12.02
C LEU A 278 6.38 -0.15 -13.13
N LYS A 279 5.37 0.20 -13.94
CA LYS A 279 4.96 -0.62 -15.10
C LYS A 279 5.99 -0.56 -16.23
N ALA A 280 6.50 0.63 -16.52
CA ALA A 280 7.38 0.87 -17.65
C ALA A 280 8.86 0.58 -17.34
N ALA A 281 9.29 0.78 -16.10
CA ALA A 281 10.70 0.84 -15.75
C ALA A 281 11.30 -0.56 -15.57
N LYS A 282 12.33 -0.84 -16.38
CA LYS A 282 13.35 -1.83 -16.00
C LYS A 282 14.22 -1.22 -14.90
N ARG A 283 14.63 -2.04 -13.92
CA ARG A 283 15.56 -1.59 -12.88
C ARG A 283 16.82 -0.99 -13.52
N VAL A 284 17.09 0.28 -13.23
CA VAL A 284 18.29 0.98 -13.67
C VAL A 284 19.32 0.88 -12.56
N ASN A 285 20.44 0.20 -12.80
CA ASN A 285 21.47 -0.07 -11.80
C ASN A 285 22.56 1.01 -11.74
N ASN A 286 22.35 2.16 -12.38
CA ASN A 286 23.31 3.26 -12.38
C ASN A 286 22.59 4.60 -12.30
N ASP A 287 23.34 5.61 -11.88
CA ASP A 287 22.92 7.00 -11.83
C ASP A 287 23.00 7.67 -13.22
N ARG A 288 23.28 6.94 -14.30
CA ARG A 288 23.69 7.50 -15.59
C ARG A 288 22.61 7.44 -16.66
N LEU A 289 21.90 8.55 -16.84
CA LEU A 289 20.81 8.67 -17.81
C LEU A 289 21.20 9.49 -19.05
N ALA A 290 20.69 9.08 -20.21
CA ALA A 290 20.77 9.85 -21.44
C ALA A 290 19.39 10.44 -21.72
N ILE A 291 19.34 11.76 -21.96
CA ILE A 291 18.09 12.48 -22.26
C ILE A 291 18.01 12.69 -23.76
N LEU A 292 16.87 12.30 -24.34
CA LEU A 292 16.54 12.52 -25.74
C LEU A 292 15.26 13.35 -25.81
N SER A 293 15.29 14.51 -26.46
CA SER A 293 14.13 15.38 -26.56
C SER A 293 14.19 16.26 -27.81
N ASN A 294 13.01 16.61 -28.34
CA ASN A 294 12.82 17.52 -29.48
C ASN A 294 12.87 19.01 -29.10
N SER A 295 13.16 19.33 -27.84
CA SER A 295 13.23 20.70 -27.36
C SER A 295 14.43 20.87 -26.43
N SER A 296 15.24 21.89 -26.70
CA SER A 296 16.35 22.29 -25.85
C SER A 296 15.88 22.70 -24.45
N SER A 297 14.81 23.48 -24.36
CA SER A 297 14.24 23.95 -23.08
C SER A 297 13.73 22.79 -22.23
N LEU A 298 13.01 21.83 -22.83
CA LEU A 298 12.55 20.64 -22.10
C LEU A 298 13.72 19.75 -21.68
N SER A 299 14.76 19.65 -22.52
CA SER A 299 15.98 18.92 -22.18
C SER A 299 16.70 19.55 -20.97
N LEU A 300 16.71 20.88 -20.87
CA LEU A 300 17.29 21.60 -19.73
C LEU A 300 16.51 21.30 -18.45
N LEU A 301 15.17 21.40 -18.47
CA LEU A 301 14.32 21.06 -17.33
C LEU A 301 14.50 19.61 -16.88
N ALA A 302 14.59 18.67 -17.83
CA ALA A 302 14.84 17.27 -17.55
C ALA A 302 16.25 17.05 -16.95
N THR A 303 17.24 17.79 -17.44
CA THR A 303 18.62 17.72 -16.93
C THR A 303 18.74 18.29 -15.52
N ASP A 304 18.05 19.41 -15.24
CA ASP A 304 17.98 19.99 -13.90
C ASP A 304 17.33 19.01 -12.91
N THR A 305 16.21 18.41 -13.31
CA THR A 305 15.53 17.36 -12.53
C THR A 305 16.46 16.16 -12.29
N LEU A 306 17.18 15.71 -13.31
CA LEU A 306 18.14 14.60 -13.19
C LEU A 306 19.19 14.89 -12.11
N TYR A 307 19.79 16.09 -12.12
CA TYR A 307 20.78 16.48 -11.13
C TYR A 307 20.19 16.68 -9.74
N ARG A 308 18.98 17.23 -9.64
CA ARG A 308 18.25 17.41 -8.36
C ARG A 308 18.07 16.08 -7.64
N PHE A 309 17.82 15.00 -8.37
CA PHE A 309 17.69 13.64 -7.81
C PHE A 309 19.03 12.87 -7.72
N GLY A 310 20.17 13.54 -7.92
CA GLY A 310 21.51 12.95 -7.81
C GLY A 310 21.92 12.09 -8.99
N GLY A 311 21.13 12.09 -10.07
CA GLY A 311 21.49 11.48 -11.33
C GLY A 311 22.62 12.21 -12.03
N ARG A 312 23.29 11.50 -12.92
CA ARG A 312 24.39 11.96 -13.75
C ARG A 312 24.01 11.78 -15.19
N TRP A 313 24.30 12.78 -15.99
CA TRP A 313 24.11 12.67 -17.43
C TRP A 313 25.20 11.77 -18.05
N ARG A 314 24.82 10.99 -19.08
CA ARG A 314 25.74 10.15 -19.85
C ARG A 314 25.68 10.44 -21.35
N ASN A 315 26.85 10.67 -21.93
CA ASN A 315 27.05 10.68 -23.37
C ASN A 315 26.58 9.38 -24.03
N PHE A 316 25.91 9.49 -25.18
CA PHE A 316 25.60 8.33 -26.02
C PHE A 316 26.88 7.57 -26.41
N PRO A 317 26.85 6.22 -26.43
CA PRO A 317 27.97 5.43 -26.96
C PRO A 317 28.32 5.83 -28.40
N LYS A 318 29.61 5.84 -28.76
CA LYS A 318 30.09 6.22 -30.11
C LYS A 318 29.42 5.47 -31.27
N ARG A 319 28.88 4.27 -31.01
CA ARG A 319 28.11 3.46 -31.98
C ARG A 319 26.70 4.01 -32.17
N LEU A 320 26.03 4.38 -31.07
CA LEU A 320 24.70 4.97 -31.10
C LEU A 320 24.73 6.35 -31.74
N SER A 321 25.76 7.16 -31.44
CA SER A 321 25.92 8.48 -32.06
C SER A 321 26.12 8.41 -33.58
N ARG A 322 26.76 7.35 -34.10
CA ARG A 322 26.92 7.11 -35.54
C ARG A 322 25.61 6.73 -36.22
N VAL A 323 24.82 5.85 -35.60
CA VAL A 323 23.49 5.48 -36.09
C VAL A 323 22.56 6.68 -36.06
N TRP A 324 22.61 7.47 -34.98
CA TRP A 324 21.81 8.68 -34.83
C TRP A 324 22.15 9.72 -35.90
N LYS A 325 23.45 9.98 -36.14
CA LYS A 325 23.90 10.86 -37.22
C LYS A 325 23.35 10.41 -38.58
N ARG A 326 23.44 9.11 -38.90
CA ARG A 326 22.96 8.56 -40.17
C ARG A 326 21.44 8.68 -40.33
N TRP A 327 20.68 8.42 -39.28
CA TRP A 327 19.23 8.54 -39.28
C TRP A 327 18.77 10.00 -39.38
N TRP A 328 19.44 10.90 -38.66
CA TRP A 328 19.21 12.34 -38.70
C TRP A 328 19.40 12.94 -40.10
N SER A 329 20.46 12.54 -40.82
CA SER A 329 20.70 12.97 -42.20
C SER A 329 19.56 12.58 -43.14
N GLN A 330 18.86 11.47 -42.85
CA GLN A 330 17.81 10.90 -43.69
C GLN A 330 16.38 11.25 -43.23
N ALA A 331 16.22 11.85 -42.05
CA ALA A 331 14.91 12.14 -41.48
C ALA A 331 14.25 13.38 -42.11
N PRO A 332 12.92 13.35 -42.36
CA PRO A 332 12.18 14.50 -42.88
C PRO A 332 12.21 15.70 -41.92
N SER A 333 12.14 16.91 -42.48
CA SER A 333 12.36 18.22 -41.81
C SER A 333 11.83 18.36 -40.37
N PRO A 334 10.57 17.99 -40.02
CA PRO A 334 10.06 18.17 -38.65
C PRO A 334 10.77 17.32 -37.59
N ILE A 335 11.41 16.21 -37.97
CA ILE A 335 12.12 15.29 -37.08
C ILE A 335 13.55 15.77 -36.80
N ARG A 336 14.09 16.70 -37.62
CA ARG A 336 15.41 17.33 -37.42
C ARG A 336 15.46 18.35 -36.26
N SER A 337 14.52 18.28 -35.32
CA SER A 337 14.43 19.13 -34.13
C SER A 337 14.84 18.43 -32.82
N ILE A 338 15.24 17.15 -32.84
CA ILE A 338 15.75 16.40 -31.68
C ILE A 338 17.17 16.83 -31.27
N TRP A 339 17.28 17.42 -30.08
CA TRP A 339 18.53 17.92 -29.49
C TRP A 339 19.13 16.92 -28.50
N ALA A 340 20.46 16.81 -28.50
CA ALA A 340 21.21 16.14 -27.45
C ALA A 340 22.04 17.19 -26.69
N ILE A 341 21.76 17.36 -25.40
CA ILE A 341 22.54 18.25 -24.53
C ILE A 341 23.91 17.64 -24.29
N LYS A 342 25.00 18.43 -24.41
CA LYS A 342 26.37 18.04 -24.05
C LYS A 342 26.95 19.06 -23.05
N PRO A 343 27.47 18.65 -21.89
CA PRO A 343 28.22 19.53 -21.00
C PRO A 343 29.61 19.79 -21.60
N MET A 344 30.03 21.05 -21.58
CA MET A 344 31.43 21.42 -21.84
C MET A 344 32.19 21.52 -20.50
N PRO A 345 33.46 21.06 -20.44
CA PRO A 345 34.33 21.39 -19.32
C PRO A 345 34.71 22.88 -19.36
N THR A 346 34.66 23.57 -18.22
CA THR A 346 35.11 24.96 -18.07
C THR A 346 36.39 25.04 -17.24
N PRO A 347 37.22 26.09 -17.42
CA PRO A 347 38.40 26.34 -16.59
C PRO A 347 38.08 26.65 -15.11
N THR A 348 36.82 26.94 -14.78
CA THR A 348 36.38 27.43 -13.45
C THR A 348 35.47 26.45 -12.70
N GLY A 349 35.34 25.21 -13.15
CA GLY A 349 34.66 24.14 -12.41
C GLY A 349 33.13 24.25 -12.32
N ARG A 350 32.49 25.19 -13.03
CA ARG A 350 31.02 25.25 -13.17
C ARG A 350 30.59 24.74 -14.56
N PRO A 351 29.75 23.70 -14.68
CA PRO A 351 29.33 23.18 -15.98
C PRO A 351 28.39 24.15 -16.69
N TRP A 352 28.75 24.59 -17.89
CA TRP A 352 27.83 25.23 -18.84
C TRP A 352 27.22 24.17 -19.77
N ILE A 353 25.94 24.31 -20.04
CA ILE A 353 25.18 23.42 -20.92
C ILE A 353 25.15 24.01 -22.33
N CYS A 354 25.83 23.36 -23.28
CA CYS A 354 25.75 23.74 -24.68
C CYS A 354 24.71 22.85 -25.38
N CYS A 355 23.68 23.47 -25.97
CA CYS A 355 22.79 22.79 -26.93
C CYS A 355 23.52 22.66 -28.26
N SER A 356 24.32 21.60 -28.41
CA SER A 356 24.96 21.34 -29.69
C SER A 356 23.94 20.73 -30.64
N ALA A 357 23.55 21.48 -31.68
CA ALA A 357 23.23 20.83 -32.94
C ALA A 357 24.46 19.97 -33.30
N ILE A 358 24.26 18.70 -33.65
CA ILE A 358 25.32 17.92 -34.28
C ILE A 358 25.53 18.56 -35.66
N ARG A 359 26.29 19.66 -35.71
CA ARG A 359 26.85 20.20 -36.95
C ARG A 359 28.00 19.31 -37.38
N GLU A 360 28.09 19.15 -38.69
CA GLU A 360 28.75 18.08 -39.45
C GLU A 360 30.15 17.70 -38.97
#